data_AF-E1KQ44-F1
#
_entry.id   AF-E1KQ44-F1
#
_cell.length_a   1.000
_cell.length_b   1.000
_cell.length_c   1.000
_cell.angle_alpha   90.00
_cell.angle_beta   90.00
_cell.angle_gamma   90.00
#
_symmetry.space_group_name_H-M   'P 1'
#
loop_
_entity.id
_entity.type
_entity.pdbx_description
1 polymer ?
#
loop_
_entity_poly.entity_id
_entity_poly.type
_entity_poly.pdbx_seq_one_letter_code
_entity_poly.pdbx_strand_id
1 'polypeptide(L)'
;MTINEIQDEIIEEFSEFSEWMDKYQMLIDLGNDLDALSAEHKNEQNLIEGCQSRVWLQCDMKDGNLVFTADSDALITKGIIALLIRVVSNHTPKEILDTDLYFIERIGLHQHLSPTRSNGLLSMVKRIKAYALAFSVKEA
;
A
#
# COMPACT_ATOMS: atom_id res chain seq x y z
N MET A 1 -8.97 -4.45 14.20
CA MET A 1 -8.97 -5.56 13.24
C MET A 1 -7.54 -6.01 13.03
N THR A 2 -7.33 -7.29 12.73
CA THR A 2 -6.04 -7.83 12.31
C THR A 2 -5.78 -7.53 10.83
N ILE A 3 -4.53 -7.66 10.38
CA ILE A 3 -4.18 -7.52 8.95
C ILE A 3 -5.00 -8.49 8.09
N ASN A 4 -5.22 -9.73 8.55
CA ASN A 4 -5.99 -10.73 7.81
C ASN A 4 -7.48 -10.36 7.72
N GLU A 5 -8.07 -9.85 8.80
CA GLU A 5 -9.47 -9.37 8.76
C GLU A 5 -9.64 -8.24 7.74
N ILE A 6 -8.69 -7.29 7.66
CA ILE A 6 -8.74 -6.20 6.67
C ILE A 6 -8.58 -6.74 5.24
N GLN A 7 -7.71 -7.73 5.04
CA GLN A 7 -7.55 -8.39 3.74
C GLN A 7 -8.84 -9.09 3.30
N ASP A 8 -9.51 -9.80 4.20
CA ASP A 8 -10.75 -10.51 3.91
C ASP A 8 -11.88 -9.54 3.56
N GLU A 9 -12.01 -8.41 4.27
CA GLU A 9 -12.94 -7.33 3.91
C GLU A 9 -12.68 -6.77 2.51
N ILE A 10 -11.42 -6.48 2.18
CA ILE A 10 -11.05 -6.00 0.84
C ILE A 10 -11.42 -7.04 -0.23
N ILE A 11 -11.22 -8.33 0.04
CA ILE A 11 -11.57 -9.39 -0.90
C ILE A 11 -13.09 -9.42 -1.11
N GLU A 12 -13.87 -9.30 -0.05
CA GLU A 12 -15.33 -9.23 -0.10
C GLU A 12 -15.79 -8.01 -0.91
N GLU A 13 -15.30 -6.80 -0.59
CA GLU A 13 -15.60 -5.56 -1.32
C GLU A 13 -15.28 -5.69 -2.81
N PHE A 14 -14.11 -6.22 -3.15
CA PHE A 14 -13.73 -6.39 -4.56
C PHE A 14 -14.51 -7.51 -5.26
N SER A 15 -15.10 -8.45 -4.51
CA SER A 15 -15.89 -9.54 -5.09
C SER A 15 -17.26 -9.10 -5.59
N GLU A 16 -17.77 -7.95 -5.12
CA GLU A 16 -19.03 -7.35 -5.58
C GLU A 16 -18.95 -6.85 -7.03
N PHE A 17 -17.75 -6.56 -7.52
CA PHE A 17 -17.52 -6.10 -8.88
C PHE A 17 -17.35 -7.26 -9.85
N SER A 18 -18.28 -7.35 -10.82
CA SER A 18 -18.20 -8.30 -11.94
C SER A 18 -17.22 -7.83 -13.03
N GLU A 19 -17.11 -6.52 -13.24
CA GLU A 19 -16.26 -5.92 -14.26
C GLU A 19 -14.98 -5.34 -13.67
N TRP A 20 -13.85 -5.56 -14.35
CA TRP A 20 -12.56 -5.05 -13.90
C TRP A 20 -12.47 -3.51 -13.92
N MET A 21 -13.24 -2.87 -14.80
CA MET A 21 -13.32 -1.41 -14.89
C MET A 21 -13.82 -0.78 -13.57
N ASP A 22 -14.76 -1.43 -12.90
CA ASP A 22 -15.30 -0.93 -11.62
C ASP A 22 -14.28 -1.08 -10.49
N LYS A 23 -13.50 -2.17 -10.50
CA LYS A 23 -12.35 -2.34 -9.59
C LYS A 23 -11.28 -1.26 -9.82
N TYR A 24 -11.06 -0.85 -11.06
CA TYR A 24 -10.17 0.27 -11.38
C TYR A 24 -10.68 1.59 -10.79
N GLN A 25 -12.00 1.84 -10.85
CA GLN A 25 -12.59 3.02 -10.26
C GLN A 25 -12.45 3.01 -8.74
N MET A 26 -12.72 1.87 -8.09
CA MET A 26 -12.49 1.69 -6.65
C MET A 26 -11.05 2.03 -6.25
N LEU A 27 -10.04 1.59 -7.01
CA LEU A 27 -8.65 1.98 -6.75
C LEU A 27 -8.43 3.49 -6.85
N ILE A 28 -9.02 4.15 -7.85
CA ILE A 28 -8.92 5.61 -8.00
C ILE A 28 -9.54 6.32 -6.79
N ASP A 29 -10.71 5.86 -6.34
CA ASP A 29 -11.42 6.45 -5.22
C ASP A 29 -10.62 6.30 -3.91
N LEU A 30 -10.09 5.10 -3.64
CA LEU A 30 -9.16 4.87 -2.52
C LEU A 30 -7.94 5.79 -2.58
N GLY A 31 -7.39 6.03 -3.78
CA GLY A 31 -6.28 6.95 -3.97
C GLY A 31 -6.67 8.41 -3.71
N ASN A 32 -7.90 8.81 -4.02
CA ASN A 32 -8.40 10.17 -3.78
C ASN A 32 -8.69 10.41 -2.30
N ASP A 33 -9.10 9.38 -1.57
CA ASP A 33 -9.42 9.43 -0.14
C ASP A 33 -8.17 9.45 0.76
N LEU A 34 -6.99 9.20 0.21
CA LEU A 34 -5.73 9.37 0.95
C LEU A 34 -5.53 10.83 1.36
N ASP A 35 -5.24 11.02 2.65
CA ASP A 35 -4.76 12.30 3.19
C ASP A 35 -3.59 12.84 2.38
N ALA A 36 -3.59 14.15 2.16
CA ALA A 36 -2.54 14.81 1.40
C ALA A 36 -1.18 14.66 2.10
N LEU A 37 -0.21 14.09 1.39
CA LEU A 37 1.17 14.00 1.88
C LEU A 37 1.79 15.41 1.93
N SER A 38 2.25 15.82 3.12
CA SER A 38 2.95 17.10 3.34
C SER A 38 4.11 17.26 2.37
N ALA A 39 4.35 18.49 1.90
CA ALA A 39 5.40 18.79 0.92
C ALA A 39 6.80 18.40 1.42
N GLU A 40 7.03 18.44 2.73
CA GLU A 40 8.30 18.04 3.34
C GLU A 40 8.61 16.55 3.14
N HIS A 41 7.58 15.71 3.00
CA HIS A 41 7.70 14.27 2.80
C HIS A 41 7.77 13.88 1.31
N LYS A 42 7.61 14.83 0.38
CA LYS A 42 7.79 14.62 -1.06
C LYS A 42 9.25 14.82 -1.47
N ASN A 43 10.13 14.02 -0.89
CA ASN A 43 11.58 14.08 -1.08
C ASN A 43 12.14 12.72 -1.54
N GLU A 44 13.42 12.69 -1.93
CA GLU A 44 14.08 11.48 -2.43
C GLU A 44 14.15 10.34 -1.40
N GLN A 45 14.18 10.64 -0.10
CA GLN A 45 14.24 9.60 0.94
C GLN A 45 12.95 8.80 1.02
N ASN A 46 11.81 9.43 0.73
CA ASN A 46 10.50 8.81 0.73
C ASN A 46 10.08 8.28 -0.63
N LEU A 47 10.87 8.54 -1.68
CA LEU A 47 10.57 8.06 -3.02
C LEU A 47 10.76 6.54 -3.11
N ILE A 48 9.81 5.85 -3.74
CA ILE A 48 9.90 4.42 -4.04
C ILE A 48 10.51 4.24 -5.42
N GLU A 49 11.73 3.70 -5.45
CA GLU A 49 12.40 3.35 -6.71
C GLU A 49 11.76 2.12 -7.39
N GLY A 50 11.86 2.07 -8.72
CA GLY A 50 11.34 0.97 -9.54
C GLY A 50 9.86 1.10 -9.93
N CYS A 51 9.18 2.17 -9.49
CA CYS A 51 7.91 2.58 -10.08
C CYS A 51 8.16 3.46 -11.32
N GLN A 52 7.35 3.31 -12.37
CA GLN A 52 7.42 4.20 -13.54
C GLN A 52 6.90 5.61 -13.21
N SER A 53 5.83 5.67 -12.41
CA SER A 53 5.31 6.88 -11.78
C SER A 53 6.04 7.14 -10.47
N ARG A 54 6.07 8.40 -10.02
CA ARG A 54 6.64 8.73 -8.72
C ARG A 54 5.66 8.33 -7.64
N VAL A 55 6.18 7.69 -6.60
CA VAL A 55 5.42 7.29 -5.41
C VAL A 55 6.25 7.69 -4.21
N TRP A 56 5.68 8.52 -3.36
CA TRP A 56 6.29 8.86 -2.07
C TRP A 56 5.52 8.13 -0.98
N LEU A 57 6.25 7.49 -0.07
CA LEU A 57 5.70 6.79 1.09
C LEU A 57 6.41 7.31 2.35
N GLN A 58 5.64 7.84 3.27
CA GLN A 58 6.07 8.22 4.61
C GLN A 58 5.57 7.17 5.60
N CYS A 59 6.38 6.90 6.62
CA CYS A 59 6.06 5.97 7.69
C CYS A 59 6.43 6.61 9.04
N ASP A 60 5.44 6.71 9.93
CA ASP A 60 5.60 7.22 11.28
C ASP A 60 5.30 6.13 12.30
N MET A 61 5.97 6.17 13.46
CA MET A 61 5.65 5.30 14.59
C MET A 61 4.71 6.05 15.53
N LYS A 62 3.56 5.46 15.85
CA LYS A 62 2.57 5.97 16.81
C LYS A 62 2.14 4.84 17.73
N ASP A 63 2.42 4.99 19.03
CA ASP A 63 2.02 4.04 20.07
C ASP A 63 2.42 2.57 19.77
N GLY A 64 3.61 2.36 19.20
CA GLY A 64 4.15 1.04 18.82
C GLY A 64 3.66 0.51 17.47
N ASN A 65 2.80 1.26 16.77
CA ASN A 65 2.28 0.91 15.45
C ASN A 65 2.85 1.82 14.36
N LEU A 66 3.05 1.25 13.17
CA LEU A 66 3.43 2.00 11.99
C LEU A 66 2.20 2.58 11.30
N VAL A 67 2.25 3.87 10.99
CA VAL A 67 1.22 4.60 10.25
C VAL A 67 1.83 5.11 8.96
N PHE A 68 1.25 4.72 7.83
CA PHE A 68 1.76 5.08 6.52
C PHE A 68 0.90 6.15 5.87
N THR A 69 1.54 7.08 5.17
CA THR A 69 0.89 8.03 4.26
C THR A 69 1.64 8.04 2.94
N ALA A 70 0.95 8.28 1.83
CA ALA A 70 1.58 8.26 0.52
C ALA A 70 0.94 9.23 -0.47
N ASP A 71 1.67 9.48 -1.54
CA ASP A 71 1.16 10.18 -2.71
C ASP A 71 1.82 9.65 -3.99
N SER A 72 1.16 9.85 -5.13
CA SER A 72 1.70 9.50 -6.45
C SER A 72 1.19 10.45 -7.53
N ASP A 73 2.02 10.69 -8.54
CA ASP A 73 1.64 11.46 -9.73
C ASP A 73 0.79 10.67 -10.74
N ALA A 74 0.48 9.40 -10.47
CA ALA A 74 -0.40 8.59 -11.29
C ALA A 74 -1.57 8.00 -10.48
N LEU A 75 -2.80 8.25 -10.93
CA LEU A 75 -4.05 7.86 -10.25
C LEU A 75 -4.08 6.38 -9.85
N ILE A 76 -3.83 5.47 -10.79
CA ILE A 76 -3.84 4.02 -10.51
C ILE A 76 -2.74 3.64 -9.54
N THR A 77 -1.57 4.26 -9.64
CA THR A 77 -0.46 3.98 -8.72
C THR A 77 -0.78 4.46 -7.32
N LYS A 78 -1.41 5.63 -7.20
CA LYS A 78 -1.93 6.17 -5.93
C LYS A 78 -2.97 5.22 -5.31
N GLY A 79 -3.87 4.67 -6.11
CA GLY A 79 -4.84 3.69 -5.66
C GLY A 79 -4.24 2.39 -5.13
N ILE A 80 -3.22 1.86 -5.82
CA ILE A 80 -2.52 0.64 -5.39
C ILE A 80 -1.83 0.86 -4.04
N ILE A 81 -1.10 1.97 -3.87
CA ILE A 81 -0.44 2.24 -2.59
C ILE A 81 -1.45 2.54 -1.48
N ALA A 82 -2.58 3.20 -1.79
CA ALA A 82 -3.67 3.39 -0.84
C ALA A 82 -4.22 2.07 -0.29
N LEU A 83 -4.44 1.09 -1.18
CA LEU A 83 -4.94 -0.22 -0.80
C LEU A 83 -3.94 -0.97 0.09
N LEU A 84 -2.63 -0.91 -0.23
CA LEU A 84 -1.59 -1.48 0.63
C LEU A 84 -1.56 -0.81 2.01
N ILE A 85 -1.61 0.52 2.06
CA ILE A 85 -1.59 1.31 3.30
C ILE A 85 -2.79 0.98 4.19
N ARG A 86 -3.97 0.78 3.61
CA ARG A 86 -5.18 0.35 4.34
C ARG A 86 -4.97 -0.97 5.08
N VAL A 87 -4.24 -1.91 4.47
CA VAL A 87 -3.98 -3.24 5.04
C VAL A 87 -2.92 -3.22 6.14
N VAL A 88 -1.88 -2.39 6.01
CA VAL A 88 -0.68 -2.47 6.88
C VAL A 88 -0.56 -1.37 7.92
N SER A 89 -1.31 -0.26 7.79
CA SER A 89 -1.25 0.83 8.78
C SER A 89 -1.91 0.45 10.09
N ASN A 90 -1.44 1.07 11.17
CA ASN A 90 -1.88 0.84 12.56
C ASN A 90 -1.54 -0.57 13.07
N HIS A 91 -0.49 -1.19 12.51
CA HIS A 91 0.04 -2.47 12.94
C HIS A 91 1.49 -2.34 13.39
N THR A 92 1.93 -3.24 14.26
CA THR A 92 3.30 -3.29 14.74
C THR A 92 4.26 -3.66 13.60
N PRO A 93 5.55 -3.26 13.69
CA PRO A 93 6.56 -3.68 12.73
C PRO A 93 6.61 -5.20 12.53
N LYS A 94 6.43 -5.97 13.61
CA LYS A 94 6.44 -7.43 13.58
C LYS A 94 5.27 -8.00 12.78
N GLU A 95 4.05 -7.55 13.05
CA GLU A 95 2.86 -7.99 12.31
C GLU A 95 3.01 -7.69 10.81
N ILE A 96 3.52 -6.51 10.47
CA ILE A 96 3.76 -6.12 9.08
C ILE A 96 4.84 -6.97 8.43
N LEU A 97 5.88 -7.39 9.15
CA LEU A 97 6.92 -8.28 8.60
C LEU A 97 6.40 -9.71 8.39
N ASP A 98 5.63 -10.22 9.34
CA ASP A 98 5.13 -11.60 9.36
C ASP A 98 3.92 -11.82 8.43
N THR A 99 3.25 -10.74 7.99
CA THR A 99 2.04 -10.86 7.15
C THR A 99 2.33 -11.31 5.72
N ASP A 100 1.45 -12.15 5.19
CA ASP A 100 1.33 -12.45 3.76
C ASP A 100 0.18 -11.63 3.16
N LEU A 101 0.43 -10.95 2.03
CA LEU A 101 -0.52 -10.04 1.39
C LEU A 101 -1.34 -10.77 0.32
N TYR A 102 -2.02 -11.85 0.72
CA TYR A 102 -2.79 -12.73 -0.18
C TYR A 102 -3.94 -12.02 -0.90
N PHE A 103 -4.44 -10.90 -0.35
CA PHE A 103 -5.51 -10.13 -1.00
C PHE A 103 -5.15 -9.71 -2.43
N ILE A 104 -3.86 -9.42 -2.70
CA ILE A 104 -3.38 -8.96 -4.02
C ILE A 104 -3.75 -9.96 -5.13
N GLU A 105 -3.53 -11.25 -4.87
CA GLU A 105 -3.87 -12.30 -5.82
C GLU A 105 -5.38 -12.55 -5.85
N ARG A 106 -6.03 -12.56 -4.67
CA ARG A 106 -7.45 -12.89 -4.53
C ARG A 106 -8.38 -11.90 -5.22
N ILE A 107 -8.06 -10.61 -5.20
CA ILE A 107 -8.84 -9.60 -5.91
C ILE A 107 -8.56 -9.58 -7.43
N GLY A 108 -7.52 -10.30 -7.88
CA GLY A 108 -7.07 -10.35 -9.28
C GLY A 108 -6.14 -9.22 -9.69
N LEU A 109 -5.66 -8.39 -8.75
CA LEU A 109 -4.90 -7.16 -9.05
C LEU A 109 -3.70 -7.43 -9.94
N HIS A 110 -2.86 -8.42 -9.59
CA HIS A 110 -1.64 -8.70 -10.33
C HIS A 110 -1.87 -9.07 -11.81
N GLN A 111 -2.98 -9.74 -12.12
CA GLN A 111 -3.27 -10.26 -13.46
C GLN A 111 -3.74 -9.16 -14.44
N HIS A 112 -4.29 -8.07 -13.91
CA HIS A 112 -4.86 -6.99 -14.70
C HIS A 112 -3.98 -5.73 -14.76
N LEU A 113 -2.84 -5.74 -14.07
CA LEU A 113 -1.82 -4.71 -14.17
C LEU A 113 -0.88 -4.97 -15.34
N SER A 114 -0.44 -3.90 -15.99
CA SER A 114 0.67 -4.02 -16.95
C SER A 114 1.95 -4.47 -16.23
N PRO A 115 2.91 -5.10 -16.93
CA PRO A 115 4.16 -5.57 -16.31
C PRO A 115 4.87 -4.48 -15.49
N THR A 116 4.87 -3.24 -15.98
CA THR A 116 5.47 -2.10 -15.26
C THR A 116 4.76 -1.78 -13.95
N ARG A 117 3.42 -1.83 -13.93
CA ARG A 117 2.63 -1.60 -12.71
C ARG A 117 2.77 -2.74 -11.71
N SER A 118 2.84 -3.98 -12.19
CA SER A 118 3.12 -5.15 -11.35
C SER A 118 4.49 -5.06 -10.68
N ASN A 119 5.51 -4.58 -11.39
CA ASN A 119 6.83 -4.31 -10.80
C ASN A 119 6.77 -3.17 -9.76
N GLY A 120 6.01 -2.11 -10.04
CA GLY A 120 5.79 -1.02 -9.08
C GLY A 120 5.14 -1.50 -7.79
N LEU A 121 4.11 -2.36 -7.88
CA LEU A 121 3.48 -3.01 -6.72
C LEU A 121 4.49 -3.79 -5.88
N LEU A 122 5.36 -4.59 -6.52
CA LEU A 122 6.42 -5.31 -5.80
C LEU A 122 7.41 -4.36 -5.10
N SER A 123 7.78 -3.25 -5.74
CA SER A 123 8.62 -2.21 -5.12
C SER A 123 7.94 -1.57 -3.90
N MET A 124 6.64 -1.30 -3.97
CA MET A 124 5.87 -0.76 -2.84
C MET A 124 5.85 -1.72 -1.64
N VAL A 125 5.55 -3.00 -1.88
CA VAL A 125 5.55 -4.02 -0.82
C VAL A 125 6.93 -4.13 -0.18
N LYS A 126 8.00 -4.14 -0.99
CA LYS A 126 9.38 -4.14 -0.49
C LYS A 126 9.68 -2.92 0.37
N ARG A 127 9.26 -1.71 -0.04
CA ARG A 127 9.48 -0.48 0.74
C ARG A 127 8.75 -0.52 2.08
N ILE A 128 7.50 -0.98 2.11
CA ILE A 128 6.72 -1.15 3.35
C ILE A 128 7.44 -2.11 4.31
N LYS A 129 7.84 -3.29 3.84
CA LYS A 129 8.58 -4.27 4.64
C LYS A 129 9.94 -3.72 5.12
N ALA A 130 10.60 -2.91 4.30
CA ALA A 130 11.87 -2.25 4.68
C ALA A 130 11.66 -1.22 5.80
N TYR A 131 10.59 -0.42 5.77
CA TYR A 131 10.23 0.45 6.90
C TYR A 131 9.97 -0.38 8.16
N ALA A 132 9.16 -1.43 8.06
CA ALA A 132 8.88 -2.32 9.19
C ALA A 132 10.16 -2.92 9.79
N LEU A 133 11.08 -3.40 8.95
CA LEU A 133 12.37 -3.89 9.42
C LEU A 133 13.17 -2.80 10.15
N ALA A 134 13.27 -1.60 9.57
CA ALA A 134 14.03 -0.50 10.15
C ALA A 134 13.49 -0.08 11.53
N PHE A 135 12.18 -0.09 11.73
CA PHE A 135 11.57 0.21 13.03
C PHE A 135 11.70 -0.96 14.02
N SER A 136 11.62 -2.22 13.56
CA SER A 136 11.82 -3.38 14.44
C SER A 136 13.21 -3.46 15.08
N VAL A 137 14.24 -2.94 14.39
CA VAL A 137 15.62 -2.93 14.89
C VAL A 137 15.88 -1.74 15.83
N LYS A 138 15.10 -0.66 15.73
CA LYS A 138 15.23 0.50 16.63
C LYS A 138 14.64 0.27 18.02
N GLU A 139 13.74 -0.71 18.17
CA GLU A 139 13.13 -1.09 19.44
C GLU A 139 13.89 -2.22 20.17
N ALA A 140 14.92 -2.80 19.54
CA ALA A 140 15.79 -3.85 20.10
C ALA A 140 17.06 -3.25 20.72
#